data_AF-Q24VV9-F1
#
_entry.id   AF-Q24VV9-F1
#
_cell.length_a   1.000
_cell.length_b   1.000
_cell.length_c   1.000
_cell.angle_alpha   90.00
_cell.angle_beta   90.00
_cell.angle_gamma   90.00
#
_symmetry.space_group_name_H-M   'P 1'
#
loop_
_entity.id
_entity.type
_entity.pdbx_description
1 polymer ?
#
loop_
_entity_poly.entity_id
_entity_poly.type
_entity_poly.pdbx_seq_one_letter_code
_entity_poly.pdbx_strand_id
1 'polypeptide(L)'
;MVKRIKAFMLFLSVLVIAFSLALYKFYPVSEALYYNESISVSKVKLFMTEEELLNTMDEKAEFVYGMGGNGWRFSNSEIFVMTSSLGLFKNRVSLIDTENTSHSILGTKVGDDWDSAVTYLKKRGFKEFSHDMYTKGNVEIQLSGGSKISRLRIRIADPAYKDIQF
;
A
#
# COMPACT_ATOMS: atom_id res chain seq x y z
N MET A 1 43.15 -7.73 25.74
CA MET A 1 42.27 -8.60 24.93
C MET A 1 40.78 -8.35 25.23
N VAL A 2 40.34 -8.50 26.47
CA VAL A 2 38.92 -8.32 26.89
C VAL A 2 38.33 -6.95 26.50
N LYS A 3 39.06 -5.85 26.64
CA LYS A 3 38.59 -4.51 26.24
C LYS A 3 38.30 -4.39 24.72
N ARG A 4 39.12 -5.03 23.88
CA ARG A 4 38.95 -5.02 22.40
C ARG A 4 37.74 -5.87 21.99
N ILE A 5 37.53 -7.01 22.65
CA ILE A 5 36.36 -7.86 22.42
C ILE A 5 35.07 -7.14 22.82
N LYS A 6 35.05 -6.46 23.98
CA LYS A 6 33.89 -5.66 24.41
C LYS A 6 33.57 -4.52 23.43
N ALA A 7 34.59 -3.80 22.94
CA ALA A 7 34.41 -2.75 21.96
C ALA A 7 33.87 -3.29 20.61
N PHE A 8 34.38 -4.44 20.16
CA PHE A 8 33.88 -5.11 18.96
C PHE A 8 32.43 -5.55 19.10
N MET A 9 32.06 -6.16 20.23
CA MET A 9 30.66 -6.57 20.51
C MET A 9 29.71 -5.36 20.55
N LEU A 10 30.15 -4.24 21.15
CA LEU A 10 29.37 -3.00 21.16
C LEU A 10 29.17 -2.47 19.72
N PHE A 11 30.23 -2.42 18.93
CA PHE A 11 30.15 -1.99 17.53
C PHE A 11 29.19 -2.88 16.72
N LEU A 12 29.29 -4.20 16.88
CA LEU A 12 28.40 -5.15 16.22
C LEU A 12 26.93 -4.94 16.64
N SER A 13 26.68 -4.69 17.92
CA SER A 13 25.31 -4.40 18.41
C SER A 13 24.74 -3.12 17.79
N VAL A 14 25.55 -2.07 17.66
CA VAL A 14 25.14 -0.82 17.01
C VAL A 14 24.81 -1.04 15.54
N LEU A 15 25.63 -1.84 14.83
CA LEU A 15 25.37 -2.18 13.43
C LEU A 15 24.06 -2.95 13.27
N VAL A 16 23.78 -3.94 14.13
CA VAL A 16 22.54 -4.72 14.09
C VAL A 16 21.32 -3.83 14.32
N ILE A 17 21.40 -2.90 15.28
CA ILE A 17 20.32 -1.94 15.56
C ILE A 17 20.11 -1.01 14.36
N ALA A 18 21.19 -0.43 13.82
CA ALA A 18 21.10 0.46 12.66
C ALA A 18 20.52 -0.25 11.43
N PHE A 19 20.94 -1.49 11.17
CA PHE A 19 20.42 -2.30 10.08
C PHE A 19 18.94 -2.65 10.27
N SER A 20 18.53 -2.99 11.50
CA SER A 20 17.13 -3.28 11.82
C SER A 20 16.23 -2.06 11.61
N LEU A 21 16.69 -0.87 12.02
CA LEU A 21 15.99 0.40 11.80
C LEU A 21 15.90 0.75 10.31
N ALA A 22 16.96 0.49 9.54
CA ALA A 22 16.94 0.67 8.10
C ALA A 22 15.92 -0.26 7.44
N LEU A 23 15.93 -1.56 7.78
CA LEU A 23 14.94 -2.52 7.28
C LEU A 23 13.52 -2.09 7.62
N TYR A 24 13.27 -1.71 8.88
CA TYR A 24 11.95 -1.23 9.33
C TYR A 24 11.43 -0.07 8.46
N LYS A 25 12.30 0.88 8.09
CA LYS A 25 11.92 2.05 7.29
C LYS A 25 11.82 1.76 5.78
N PHE A 26 12.77 1.01 5.21
CA PHE A 26 12.92 0.87 3.76
C PHE A 26 12.22 -0.35 3.18
N TYR A 27 11.97 -1.39 3.99
CA TYR A 27 11.30 -2.60 3.52
C TYR A 27 9.87 -2.32 3.02
N PRO A 28 9.00 -1.58 3.74
CA PRO A 28 7.67 -1.25 3.23
C PRO A 28 7.67 -0.43 1.93
N VAL A 29 8.65 0.48 1.78
CA VAL A 29 8.83 1.26 0.54
C VAL A 29 9.18 0.34 -0.61
N SER A 30 10.07 -0.62 -0.38
CA SER A 30 10.46 -1.63 -1.36
C SER A 30 9.27 -2.52 -1.74
N GLU A 31 8.42 -2.88 -0.78
CA GLU A 31 7.17 -3.62 -1.05
C GLU A 31 6.23 -2.79 -1.95
N ALA A 32 6.00 -1.51 -1.64
CA ALA A 32 5.17 -0.64 -2.47
C ALA A 32 5.69 -0.57 -3.92
N LEU A 33 7.00 -0.41 -4.11
CA LEU A 33 7.62 -0.38 -5.44
C LEU A 33 7.50 -1.72 -6.17
N TYR A 34 7.68 -2.84 -5.47
CA TYR A 34 7.49 -4.18 -6.05
C TYR A 34 6.06 -4.37 -6.58
N TYR A 35 5.05 -3.99 -5.79
CA TYR A 35 3.66 -4.17 -6.21
C TYR A 35 3.20 -3.16 -7.27
N ASN A 36 3.84 -1.99 -7.36
CA ASN A 36 3.56 -0.99 -8.40
C ASN A 36 3.72 -1.54 -9.82
N GLU A 37 4.56 -2.56 -10.04
CA GLU A 37 4.69 -3.26 -11.34
C GLU A 37 3.41 -3.99 -11.76
N SER A 38 2.57 -4.35 -10.79
CA SER A 38 1.31 -5.07 -11.01
C SER A 38 0.06 -4.22 -10.74
N ILE A 39 0.21 -2.91 -10.55
CA ILE A 39 -0.90 -1.95 -10.43
C ILE A 39 -1.11 -1.31 -11.79
N SER A 40 -2.28 -1.50 -12.38
CA SER A 40 -2.70 -0.85 -13.62
C SER A 40 -3.97 -0.06 -13.35
N VAL A 41 -3.82 1.06 -12.63
CA VAL A 41 -4.90 1.99 -12.25
C VAL A 41 -4.52 3.36 -12.81
N SER A 42 -4.81 3.57 -14.10
CA SER A 42 -4.25 4.68 -14.87
C SER A 42 -2.72 4.77 -14.67
N LYS A 43 -2.20 5.95 -14.31
CA LYS A 43 -0.79 6.20 -13.98
C LYS A 43 -0.52 6.24 -12.45
N VAL A 44 -1.53 6.03 -11.61
CA VAL A 44 -1.40 6.14 -10.15
C VAL A 44 -0.63 4.96 -9.57
N LYS A 45 0.33 5.25 -8.68
CA LYS A 45 1.19 4.26 -8.02
C LYS A 45 1.26 4.52 -6.52
N LEU A 46 1.44 3.45 -5.74
CA LEU A 46 1.75 3.56 -4.32
C LEU A 46 3.06 4.33 -4.15
N PHE A 47 3.13 5.10 -3.09
CA PHE A 47 4.30 5.89 -2.70
C PHE A 47 4.68 7.07 -3.61
N MET A 48 3.85 7.40 -4.61
CA MET A 48 3.91 8.70 -5.29
C MET A 48 3.76 9.84 -4.26
N THR A 49 4.42 10.97 -4.46
CA THR A 49 4.10 12.18 -3.70
C THR A 49 2.70 12.67 -4.06
N GLU A 50 2.11 13.45 -3.17
CA GLU A 50 0.87 14.18 -3.48
C GLU A 50 1.04 15.09 -4.71
N GLU A 51 2.18 15.76 -4.85
CA GLU A 51 2.49 16.58 -6.03
C GLU A 51 2.55 15.74 -7.32
N GLU A 52 3.24 14.60 -7.30
CA GLU A 52 3.30 13.67 -8.42
C GLU A 52 1.89 13.18 -8.79
N LEU A 53 1.08 12.81 -7.80
CA LEU A 53 -0.30 12.38 -8.00
C LEU A 53 -1.13 13.44 -8.74
N LEU A 54 -1.10 14.68 -8.25
CA LEU A 54 -1.88 15.79 -8.78
C LEU A 54 -1.43 16.22 -10.18
N ASN A 55 -0.16 16.02 -10.53
CA ASN A 55 0.40 16.35 -11.84
C ASN A 55 0.33 15.21 -12.87
N THR A 56 0.07 13.97 -12.41
CA THR A 56 0.11 12.77 -13.26
C THR A 56 -1.18 12.54 -14.04
N MET A 57 -2.32 12.92 -13.45
CA MET A 57 -3.64 12.68 -14.00
C MET A 57 -4.06 13.83 -14.90
N ASP A 58 -4.57 13.50 -16.10
CA ASP A 58 -5.17 14.47 -17.02
C ASP A 58 -6.60 14.90 -16.57
N GLU A 59 -6.85 14.81 -15.26
CA GLU A 59 -8.13 15.01 -14.60
C GLU A 59 -7.93 15.81 -13.31
N LYS A 60 -8.87 16.73 -13.03
CA LYS A 60 -8.86 17.52 -11.80
C LYS A 60 -9.19 16.62 -10.59
N ALA A 61 -8.28 16.59 -9.62
CA ALA A 61 -8.51 15.93 -8.35
C ALA A 61 -9.46 16.73 -7.45
N GLU A 62 -10.41 16.06 -6.82
CA GLU A 62 -11.28 16.62 -5.78
C GLU A 62 -10.81 16.16 -4.40
N PHE A 63 -10.56 17.11 -3.50
CA PHE A 63 -10.18 16.78 -2.13
C PHE A 63 -11.38 16.25 -1.34
N VAL A 64 -11.19 15.14 -0.61
CA VAL A 64 -12.22 14.49 0.21
C VAL A 64 -11.81 14.59 1.69
N TYR A 65 -12.61 15.33 2.46
CA TYR A 65 -12.40 15.56 3.89
C TYR A 65 -12.77 14.35 4.74
N GLY A 66 -12.17 14.25 5.94
CA GLY A 66 -12.63 13.32 6.99
C GLY A 66 -12.12 11.88 6.90
N MET A 67 -11.09 11.60 6.10
CA MET A 67 -10.64 10.24 5.80
C MET A 67 -9.44 9.77 6.67
N GLY A 68 -9.04 10.50 7.72
CA GLY A 68 -7.83 10.19 8.50
C GLY A 68 -6.50 10.43 7.76
N GLY A 69 -6.57 10.99 6.55
CA GLY A 69 -5.47 11.40 5.67
C GLY A 69 -5.99 12.40 4.63
N ASN A 70 -5.23 12.64 3.58
CA ASN A 70 -5.67 13.49 2.46
C ASN A 70 -6.30 12.59 1.38
N GLY A 71 -7.62 12.62 1.27
CA GLY A 71 -8.36 11.89 0.24
C GLY A 71 -8.44 12.69 -1.05
N TRP A 72 -8.26 12.01 -2.18
CA TRP A 72 -8.32 12.60 -3.52
C TRP A 72 -9.20 11.73 -4.42
N ARG A 73 -10.20 12.34 -5.05
CA ARG A 73 -11.11 11.67 -5.99
C ARG A 73 -10.88 12.15 -7.41
N PHE A 74 -10.77 11.20 -8.32
CA PHE A 74 -10.75 11.39 -9.77
C PHE A 74 -12.01 10.72 -10.32
N SER A 75 -13.11 11.48 -10.37
CA SER A 75 -14.46 11.01 -10.68
C SER A 75 -14.59 10.38 -12.07
N ASN A 76 -13.98 10.96 -13.11
CA ASN A 76 -14.05 10.43 -14.48
C ASN A 76 -13.28 9.12 -14.62
N SER A 77 -12.15 9.00 -13.90
CA SER A 77 -11.34 7.78 -13.89
C SER A 77 -11.89 6.71 -12.94
N GLU A 78 -12.87 7.04 -12.10
CA GLU A 78 -13.38 6.18 -11.01
C GLU A 78 -12.25 5.70 -10.08
N ILE A 79 -11.39 6.64 -9.67
CA ILE A 79 -10.26 6.39 -8.76
C ILE A 79 -10.42 7.24 -7.51
N PHE A 80 -10.22 6.62 -6.36
CA PHE A 80 -10.01 7.28 -5.09
C PHE A 80 -8.62 6.94 -4.54
N VAL A 81 -7.91 7.94 -4.04
CA VAL A 81 -6.54 7.81 -3.53
C VAL A 81 -6.48 8.44 -2.16
N MET A 82 -5.69 7.87 -1.25
CA MET A 82 -5.31 8.55 -0.02
C MET A 82 -3.81 8.73 0.04
N THR A 83 -3.37 9.93 0.44
CA THR A 83 -2.00 10.15 0.90
C THR A 83 -1.96 10.15 2.43
N SER A 84 -0.88 9.60 3.00
CA SER A 84 -0.73 9.58 4.46
C SER A 84 -0.51 11.00 4.98
N SER A 85 -1.21 11.38 6.04
CA SER A 85 -1.02 12.67 6.72
C SER A 85 0.15 12.65 7.73
N LEU A 86 0.59 11.45 8.11
CA LEU A 86 1.47 11.19 9.25
C LEU A 86 2.50 10.10 8.92
N GLY A 87 3.46 9.92 9.84
CA GLY A 87 4.39 8.80 9.84
C GLY A 87 5.51 8.87 8.81
N LEU A 88 6.09 7.70 8.53
CA LEU A 88 7.16 7.53 7.55
C LEU A 88 6.66 7.79 6.13
N PHE A 89 5.35 7.64 5.89
CA PHE A 89 4.75 7.79 4.56
C PHE A 89 4.07 9.14 4.35
N LYS A 90 4.32 10.13 5.21
CA LYS A 90 3.69 11.45 5.11
C LYS A 90 3.76 12.02 3.68
N ASN A 91 2.64 12.53 3.18
CA ASN A 91 2.40 13.09 1.85
C ASN A 91 2.68 12.12 0.69
N ARG A 92 2.64 10.80 0.96
CA ARG A 92 2.79 9.75 -0.04
C ARG A 92 1.49 8.98 -0.20
N VAL A 93 1.17 8.60 -1.43
CA VAL A 93 0.05 7.72 -1.75
C VAL A 93 0.22 6.41 -0.97
N SER A 94 -0.71 6.15 -0.06
CA SER A 94 -0.72 4.94 0.76
C SER A 94 -1.88 4.01 0.41
N LEU A 95 -2.90 4.49 -0.30
CA LEU A 95 -4.07 3.73 -0.70
C LEU A 95 -4.53 4.15 -2.09
N ILE A 96 -4.88 3.16 -2.92
CA ILE A 96 -5.51 3.32 -4.23
C ILE A 96 -6.76 2.45 -4.24
N ASP A 97 -7.88 3.03 -4.65
CA ASP A 97 -9.20 2.41 -4.71
C ASP A 97 -9.83 2.73 -6.07
N THR A 98 -10.46 1.74 -6.71
CA THR A 98 -11.08 1.94 -8.01
C THR A 98 -12.28 1.01 -8.24
N GLU A 99 -13.26 1.54 -8.97
CA GLU A 99 -14.45 0.81 -9.45
C GLU A 99 -14.40 0.60 -10.97
N ASN A 100 -13.33 1.08 -11.63
CA ASN A 100 -13.21 1.04 -13.08
C ASN A 100 -12.87 -0.38 -13.58
N THR A 101 -13.68 -0.90 -14.49
CA THR A 101 -13.51 -2.25 -15.08
C THR A 101 -12.26 -2.41 -15.96
N SER A 102 -11.67 -1.30 -16.43
CA SER A 102 -10.41 -1.34 -17.18
C SER A 102 -9.18 -1.46 -16.28
N HIS A 103 -9.32 -1.17 -14.99
CA HIS A 103 -8.22 -1.18 -14.04
C HIS A 103 -7.96 -2.57 -13.46
N SER A 104 -6.72 -2.82 -13.05
CA SER A 104 -6.34 -4.05 -12.38
C SER A 104 -5.33 -3.82 -11.26
N ILE A 105 -5.42 -4.66 -10.24
CA ILE A 105 -4.47 -4.72 -9.13
C ILE A 105 -4.05 -6.18 -8.97
N LEU A 106 -2.75 -6.44 -9.11
CA LEU A 106 -2.17 -7.78 -9.06
C LEU A 106 -2.68 -8.75 -10.13
N GLY A 107 -3.36 -8.26 -11.17
CA GLY A 107 -4.01 -9.08 -12.19
C GLY A 107 -5.48 -9.39 -11.92
N THR A 108 -6.02 -8.93 -10.78
CA THR A 108 -7.46 -8.92 -10.49
C THR A 108 -8.09 -7.64 -11.02
N LYS A 109 -9.27 -7.73 -11.62
CA LYS A 109 -10.05 -6.61 -12.19
C LYS A 109 -11.42 -6.47 -11.54
N VAL A 110 -12.00 -5.27 -11.64
CA VAL A 110 -13.42 -5.10 -11.36
C VAL A 110 -14.22 -5.87 -12.42
N GLY A 111 -15.19 -6.66 -11.97
CA GLY A 111 -15.99 -7.58 -12.77
C GLY A 111 -15.50 -9.03 -12.77
N ASP A 112 -14.31 -9.32 -12.24
CA ASP A 112 -13.82 -10.68 -12.06
C ASP A 112 -14.70 -11.44 -11.05
N ASP A 113 -14.73 -12.76 -11.21
CA ASP A 113 -15.35 -13.69 -10.27
C ASP A 113 -14.62 -13.65 -8.91
N TRP A 114 -15.40 -13.60 -7.82
CA TRP A 114 -14.89 -13.45 -6.48
C TRP A 114 -13.96 -14.60 -6.08
N ASP A 115 -14.43 -15.84 -6.21
CA ASP A 115 -13.69 -17.03 -5.77
C ASP A 115 -12.37 -17.19 -6.54
N SER A 116 -12.39 -16.85 -7.83
CA SER A 116 -11.22 -16.84 -8.70
C SER A 116 -10.17 -15.82 -8.22
N ALA A 117 -10.59 -14.60 -7.91
CA ALA A 117 -9.70 -13.55 -7.41
C ALA A 117 -9.11 -13.90 -6.04
N VAL A 118 -9.92 -14.42 -5.12
CA VAL A 118 -9.49 -14.86 -3.80
C VAL A 118 -8.46 -15.99 -3.90
N THR A 119 -8.74 -16.98 -4.75
CA THR A 119 -7.81 -18.10 -5.02
C THR A 119 -6.48 -17.58 -5.55
N TYR A 120 -6.53 -16.61 -6.45
CA TYR A 120 -5.34 -16.02 -7.03
C TYR A 120 -4.51 -15.22 -6.01
N LEU A 121 -5.15 -14.42 -5.15
CA LEU A 121 -4.48 -13.72 -4.04
C LEU A 121 -3.81 -14.70 -3.06
N LYS A 122 -4.53 -15.74 -2.65
CA LYS A 122 -4.01 -16.80 -1.76
C LYS A 122 -2.80 -17.51 -2.40
N LYS A 123 -2.85 -17.81 -3.71
CA LYS A 123 -1.72 -18.38 -4.47
C LYS A 123 -0.50 -17.44 -4.50
N ARG A 124 -0.70 -16.12 -4.48
CA ARG A 124 0.39 -15.12 -4.37
C ARG A 124 0.90 -14.92 -2.94
N GLY A 125 0.36 -15.67 -1.96
CA GLY A 125 0.78 -15.68 -0.58
C GLY A 125 0.11 -14.63 0.30
N PHE A 126 -0.98 -14.01 -0.17
CA PHE A 126 -1.81 -13.17 0.68
C PHE A 126 -2.64 -14.03 1.63
N LYS A 127 -2.78 -13.56 2.87
CA LYS A 127 -3.57 -14.19 3.92
C LYS A 127 -4.81 -13.35 4.18
N GLU A 128 -5.95 -14.00 4.34
CA GLU A 128 -7.19 -13.33 4.73
C GLU A 128 -7.06 -12.86 6.18
N PHE A 129 -7.32 -11.57 6.42
CA PHE A 129 -7.22 -10.94 7.74
C PHE A 129 -8.61 -10.58 8.30
N SER A 130 -9.50 -10.09 7.44
CA SER A 130 -10.89 -9.80 7.71
C SER A 130 -11.72 -10.27 6.51
N HIS A 131 -13.04 -10.41 6.68
CA HIS A 131 -13.93 -10.69 5.56
C HIS A 131 -13.72 -9.60 4.50
N ASP A 132 -13.23 -10.00 3.32
CA ASP A 132 -12.93 -9.15 2.16
C ASP A 132 -11.52 -8.51 2.09
N MET A 133 -10.70 -8.69 3.13
CA MET A 133 -9.35 -8.10 3.24
C MET A 133 -8.24 -9.16 3.29
N TYR A 134 -7.22 -8.95 2.47
CA TYR A 134 -6.11 -9.87 2.26
C TYR A 134 -4.77 -9.15 2.44
N THR A 135 -3.87 -9.69 3.26
CA THR A 135 -2.61 -9.03 3.62
C THR A 135 -1.38 -9.88 3.31
N LYS A 136 -0.30 -9.21 2.93
CA LYS A 136 1.04 -9.80 2.77
C LYS A 136 2.09 -8.75 3.10
N GLY A 137 2.82 -8.97 4.19
CA GLY A 137 3.78 -7.98 4.68
C GLY A 137 3.07 -6.72 5.16
N ASN A 138 3.38 -5.57 4.55
CA ASN A 138 2.69 -4.30 4.81
C ASN A 138 1.64 -3.94 3.75
N VAL A 139 1.40 -4.82 2.77
CA VAL A 139 0.40 -4.58 1.73
C VAL A 139 -0.90 -5.27 2.06
N GLU A 140 -1.98 -4.53 1.85
CA GLU A 140 -3.36 -4.95 2.06
C GLU A 140 -4.12 -4.78 0.74
N ILE A 141 -4.92 -5.79 0.40
CA ILE A 141 -5.85 -5.79 -0.72
C ILE A 141 -7.24 -5.94 -0.13
N GLN A 142 -8.15 -5.07 -0.52
CA GLN A 142 -9.56 -5.21 -0.21
C GLN A 142 -10.33 -5.40 -1.51
N LEU A 143 -11.15 -6.44 -1.54
CA LEU A 143 -12.10 -6.68 -2.61
C LEU A 143 -13.48 -6.31 -2.07
N SER A 144 -14.32 -5.63 -2.83
CA SER A 144 -15.72 -5.47 -2.45
C SER A 144 -16.62 -5.97 -3.58
N GLY A 145 -17.79 -6.50 -3.22
CA GLY A 145 -18.73 -7.06 -4.17
C GLY A 145 -19.53 -8.21 -3.59
N GLY A 146 -20.05 -9.06 -4.48
CA GLY A 146 -20.76 -10.29 -4.15
C GLY A 146 -20.14 -11.46 -4.89
N SER A 147 -20.87 -12.06 -5.84
CA SER A 147 -20.31 -13.08 -6.73
C SER A 147 -19.23 -12.53 -7.67
N LYS A 148 -19.27 -11.22 -7.95
CA LYS A 148 -18.27 -10.51 -8.74
C LYS A 148 -17.74 -9.31 -7.96
N ILE A 149 -16.49 -8.95 -8.26
CA ILE A 149 -15.83 -7.78 -7.71
C ILE A 149 -16.46 -6.52 -8.30
N SER A 150 -16.92 -5.61 -7.45
CA SER A 150 -17.40 -4.28 -7.83
C SER A 150 -16.38 -3.18 -7.54
N ARG A 151 -15.42 -3.44 -6.64
CA ARG A 151 -14.39 -2.46 -6.25
C ARG A 151 -13.11 -3.16 -5.83
N LEU A 152 -11.97 -2.56 -6.19
CA LEU A 152 -10.64 -3.02 -5.85
C LEU A 152 -9.87 -1.94 -5.11
N ARG A 153 -9.24 -2.32 -4.00
CA ARG A 153 -8.40 -1.43 -3.22
C ARG A 153 -7.07 -2.09 -2.87
N ILE A 154 -5.99 -1.33 -2.97
CA ILE A 154 -4.67 -1.68 -2.45
C ILE A 154 -4.17 -0.60 -1.50
N ARG A 155 -3.57 -1.01 -0.40
CA ARG A 155 -2.96 -0.13 0.60
C ARG A 155 -1.57 -0.64 0.98
N ILE A 156 -0.65 0.29 1.23
CA ILE A 156 0.60 0.04 1.95
C ILE A 156 0.49 0.67 3.35
N ALA A 157 0.52 -0.17 4.38
CA ALA A 157 0.43 0.25 5.78
C ALA A 157 1.77 0.85 6.24
N ASP A 158 1.71 2.01 6.90
CA ASP A 158 2.87 2.58 7.58
C ASP A 158 3.17 1.71 8.82
N PRO A 159 4.37 1.12 8.93
CA PRO A 159 4.69 0.23 10.04
C PRO A 159 4.58 0.93 11.40
N ALA A 160 4.70 2.27 11.46
CA ALA A 160 4.54 3.03 12.70
C ALA A 160 3.09 3.10 13.19
N TYR A 161 2.11 2.79 12.32
CA TYR A 161 0.68 2.89 12.61
C TYR A 161 -0.10 1.63 12.25
N LYS A 162 0.57 0.51 11.99
CA LYS A 162 -0.04 -0.73 11.52
C LYS A 162 -1.11 -1.29 12.48
N ASP A 163 -0.91 -1.08 13.78
CA ASP A 163 -1.80 -1.59 14.84
C ASP A 163 -2.71 -0.52 15.45
N ILE A 164 -2.74 0.69 14.87
CA ILE A 164 -3.53 1.81 15.39
C ILE A 164 -4.82 1.92 14.56
N GLN A 165 -5.96 1.69 15.21
CA GLN A 165 -7.27 2.02 14.65
C GLN A 165 -7.57 3.50 14.89
N PHE A 166 -7.89 4.24 13.83
CA PHE A 166 -8.33 5.64 13.91
C PHE A 166 -9.86 5.72 13.82
#